data_AF-A0A6C0GLQ2-F1
#
_entry.id   AF-A0A6C0GLQ2-F1
#
_cell.length_a   1.000
_cell.length_b   1.000
_cell.length_c   1.000
_cell.angle_alpha   90.00
_cell.angle_beta   90.00
_cell.angle_gamma   90.00
#
_symmetry.space_group_name_H-M   'P 1'
#
loop_
_entity.id
_entity.type
_entity.pdbx_description
1 polymer ?
#
loop_
_entity_poly.entity_id
_entity_poly.type
_entity_poly.pdbx_seq_one_letter_code
_entity_poly.pdbx_strand_id
1 'polypeptide(L)'
;MGKNILITAFTHRAINNALVKISKVTSYEHIIKIGLETDADDLIWEGGEVKNYKELPTDLYNSESKGVIIGATCYATINKLRGFEFDTVIFDEAGQLTIPLGIIGMLAGKKYIFIGDHQQMPPIIQAKHANKELTKSIFELLFEKNPGTMLNITYRMNSAINRFPSKKFYNNTLISAPSVANSLISYKTLPQKFKNILEPENSTVFIDLKHENRSIRSPEEAKIISELVKELINIGVETNEIAVIAPYRAQGRLIKKNYSR
;
A
#
# COMPACT_ATOMS: atom_id res chain seq x y z
N MET A 1 11.68 13.58 23.53
CA MET A 1 10.39 14.30 23.38
C MET A 1 10.70 15.65 22.75
N GLY A 2 9.79 16.18 21.92
CA GLY A 2 10.01 17.45 21.20
C GLY A 2 10.52 17.33 19.75
N LYS A 3 10.58 16.13 19.16
CA LYS A 3 11.16 15.95 17.83
C LYS A 3 10.20 16.29 16.70
N ASN A 4 10.71 16.94 15.67
CA ASN A 4 10.00 17.16 14.42
C ASN A 4 10.19 15.96 13.50
N ILE A 5 9.09 15.35 13.09
CA ILE A 5 9.07 14.13 12.29
C ILE A 5 8.36 14.40 10.96
N LEU A 6 9.01 14.04 9.86
CA LEU A 6 8.39 13.98 8.55
C LEU A 6 7.97 12.54 8.25
N ILE A 7 6.69 12.32 7.95
CA ILE A 7 6.18 11.08 7.35
C ILE A 7 6.03 11.32 5.85
N THR A 8 6.75 10.55 5.03
CA THR A 8 6.74 10.71 3.58
C THR A 8 6.60 9.38 2.87
N ALA A 9 6.03 9.39 1.67
CA ALA A 9 5.88 8.22 0.82
C ALA A 9 5.75 8.65 -0.65
N PHE A 10 5.72 7.68 -1.56
CA PHE A 10 5.47 7.95 -2.97
C PHE A 10 4.05 8.46 -3.24
N THR A 11 3.05 7.98 -2.49
CA THR A 11 1.64 8.33 -2.70
C THR A 11 1.05 9.09 -1.51
N HIS A 12 0.11 9.99 -1.80
CA HIS A 12 -0.66 10.69 -0.77
C HIS A 12 -1.47 9.75 0.11
N ARG A 13 -2.04 8.68 -0.46
CA ARG A 13 -2.79 7.67 0.31
C ARG A 13 -1.93 6.96 1.36
N ALA A 14 -0.69 6.57 1.03
CA ALA A 14 0.22 5.97 2.01
C ALA A 14 0.49 6.93 3.18
N ILE A 15 0.78 8.20 2.88
CA ILE A 15 0.98 9.25 3.90
C ILE A 15 -0.27 9.39 4.77
N ASN A 16 -1.45 9.53 4.17
CA ASN A 16 -2.70 9.74 4.90
C ASN A 16 -3.00 8.55 5.82
N ASN A 17 -2.85 7.32 5.32
CA ASN A 17 -3.03 6.11 6.11
C ASN A 17 -2.10 6.07 7.33
N ALA A 18 -0.82 6.42 7.15
CA ALA A 18 0.15 6.48 8.23
C ALA A 18 -0.23 7.54 9.27
N LEU A 19 -0.57 8.76 8.86
CA LEU A 19 -0.97 9.85 9.77
C LEU A 19 -2.22 9.49 10.59
N VAL A 20 -3.26 8.99 9.92
CA VAL A 20 -4.51 8.58 10.58
C VAL A 20 -4.24 7.46 11.58
N LYS A 21 -3.40 6.48 11.22
CA LYS A 21 -3.05 5.39 12.13
C LYS A 21 -2.27 5.90 13.34
N ILE A 22 -1.30 6.78 13.15
CA ILE A 22 -0.53 7.40 14.24
C ILE A 22 -1.48 8.16 15.17
N SER A 23 -2.36 9.00 14.62
CA SER A 23 -3.35 9.76 15.40
C SER A 23 -4.24 8.84 16.24
N LYS A 24 -4.83 7.81 15.62
CA LYS A 24 -5.71 6.85 16.30
C LYS A 24 -5.03 6.06 17.42
N VAL A 25 -3.75 5.69 17.24
CA VAL A 25 -3.02 4.84 18.19
C VAL A 25 -2.44 5.65 19.34
N THR A 26 -2.00 6.88 19.08
CA THR A 26 -1.23 7.68 20.06
C THR A 26 -2.03 8.80 20.69
N SER A 27 -3.14 9.22 20.08
CA SER A 27 -3.89 10.44 20.43
C SER A 27 -3.01 11.70 20.44
N TYR A 28 -1.89 11.70 19.71
CA TYR A 28 -0.98 12.84 19.64
C TYR A 28 -1.59 13.97 18.81
N GLU A 29 -1.67 15.16 19.39
CA GLU A 29 -2.46 16.27 18.85
C GLU A 29 -1.72 17.06 17.75
N HIS A 30 -0.39 17.01 17.71
CA HIS A 30 0.41 17.81 16.78
C HIS A 30 0.76 17.03 15.50
N ILE A 31 -0.28 16.55 14.82
CA ILE A 31 -0.18 15.81 13.55
C ILE A 31 -0.90 16.60 12.46
N ILE A 32 -0.18 16.94 11.39
CA ILE A 32 -0.74 17.66 10.25
C ILE A 32 -0.33 17.03 8.93
N LYS A 33 -1.14 17.25 7.90
CA LYS A 33 -0.84 16.94 6.51
C LYS A 33 -0.54 18.23 5.76
N ILE A 34 0.47 18.22 4.90
CA ILE A 34 0.75 19.29 3.94
C ILE A 34 0.50 18.77 2.52
N GLY A 35 -0.44 19.38 1.78
CA GLY A 35 -0.85 18.93 0.45
C GLY A 35 -2.03 19.69 -0.13
N LEU A 36 -2.44 19.34 -1.36
CA LEU A 36 -3.69 19.87 -1.92
C LEU A 36 -4.89 19.21 -1.23
N GLU A 37 -6.06 19.85 -1.30
CA GLU A 37 -7.29 19.30 -0.74
C GLU A 37 -7.68 17.97 -1.41
N THR A 38 -7.43 17.84 -2.72
CA THR A 38 -7.64 16.61 -3.50
C THR A 38 -6.74 15.46 -3.09
N ASP A 39 -5.73 15.72 -2.25
CA ASP A 39 -4.79 14.71 -1.75
C ASP A 39 -5.13 14.29 -0.30
N ALA A 40 -6.22 14.79 0.26
CA ALA A 40 -6.56 14.74 1.69
C ALA A 40 -7.87 14.01 2.00
N ASP A 41 -8.43 13.29 1.01
CA ASP A 41 -9.78 12.69 1.05
C ASP A 41 -9.98 11.67 2.19
N ASP A 42 -8.89 11.07 2.69
CA ASP A 42 -8.90 9.95 3.65
C ASP A 42 -8.42 10.37 5.08
N LEU A 43 -8.51 11.65 5.46
CA LEU A 43 -7.96 12.15 6.75
C LEU A 43 -8.97 12.31 7.90
N ILE A 44 -10.26 12.09 7.65
CA ILE A 44 -11.34 12.25 8.63
C ILE A 44 -11.94 10.88 8.95
N TRP A 45 -12.27 10.63 10.22
CA TRP A 45 -12.96 9.43 10.66
C TRP A 45 -13.90 9.73 11.83
N GLU A 46 -14.70 8.75 12.23
CA GLU A 46 -15.57 8.87 13.40
C GLU A 46 -14.74 9.09 14.67
N GLY A 47 -14.81 10.30 15.24
CA GLY A 47 -14.09 10.68 16.45
C GLY A 47 -12.72 11.33 16.25
N GLY A 48 -12.35 11.72 15.02
CA GLY A 48 -11.13 12.52 14.83
C GLY A 48 -10.79 12.89 13.39
N GLU A 49 -9.81 13.77 13.25
CA GLU A 49 -9.25 14.20 11.97
C GLU A 49 -7.74 14.45 12.06
N VAL A 50 -7.07 14.38 10.92
CA VAL A 50 -5.74 14.99 10.72
C VAL A 50 -5.91 16.22 9.84
N LYS A 51 -5.55 17.40 10.35
CA LYS A 51 -5.73 18.65 9.63
C LYS A 51 -4.80 18.73 8.42
N ASN A 52 -5.34 19.09 7.26
CA ASN A 52 -4.58 19.33 6.04
C ASN A 52 -4.42 20.83 5.78
N TYR A 53 -3.22 21.24 5.41
CA TYR A 53 -2.90 22.61 5.02
C TYR A 53 -2.18 22.63 3.66
N LYS A 54 -2.43 23.68 2.87
CA LYS A 54 -1.73 23.87 1.59
C LYS A 54 -0.27 24.25 1.79
N GLU A 55 0.00 25.07 2.80
CA GLU A 55 1.30 25.58 3.22
C GLU A 55 1.46 25.38 4.73
N LEU A 56 2.69 25.44 5.23
CA LEU A 56 2.96 25.30 6.65
C LEU A 56 2.35 26.49 7.44
N PRO A 57 1.44 26.25 8.41
CA PRO A 57 0.91 27.31 9.25
C PRO A 57 1.99 28.00 10.11
N THR A 58 1.90 29.33 10.23
CA THR A 58 2.83 30.16 11.02
C THR A 58 2.75 29.87 12.52
N ASP A 59 1.56 29.51 13.00
CA ASP A 59 1.24 29.45 14.43
C ASP A 59 1.45 28.05 15.03
N LEU A 60 1.96 27.09 14.25
CA LEU A 60 2.33 25.76 14.75
C LEU A 60 3.49 25.79 15.74
N TYR A 61 4.18 26.92 15.83
CA TYR A 61 5.35 27.10 16.68
C TYR A 61 5.00 27.95 17.88
N ASN A 62 4.80 27.30 19.02
CA ASN A 62 5.02 27.95 20.30
C ASN A 62 6.38 27.51 20.83
N SER A 63 7.12 28.43 21.45
CA SER A 63 8.52 28.28 21.90
C SER A 63 8.74 27.21 22.98
N GLU A 64 7.70 26.46 23.36
CA GLU A 64 7.70 25.30 24.25
C GLU A 64 7.48 23.97 23.48
N SER A 65 7.96 23.88 22.24
CA SER A 65 7.47 22.92 21.23
C SER A 65 7.46 21.45 21.69
N LYS A 66 6.27 20.84 21.66
CA LYS A 66 6.06 19.40 21.96
C LYS A 66 6.51 18.48 20.82
N GLY A 67 7.16 19.01 19.78
CA GLY A 67 7.41 18.35 18.49
C GLY A 67 6.20 18.43 17.55
N VAL A 68 6.39 18.08 16.28
CA VAL A 68 5.30 17.99 15.29
C VAL A 68 5.53 16.80 14.37
N ILE A 69 4.45 16.13 13.98
CA ILE A 69 4.46 15.12 12.92
C ILE A 69 3.79 15.73 11.69
N ILE A 70 4.57 15.89 10.62
CA ILE A 70 4.12 16.41 9.35
C ILE A 70 4.11 15.29 8.33
N GLY A 71 2.97 15.03 7.70
CA GLY A 71 2.92 14.18 6.52
C GLY A 71 3.00 15.00 5.24
N ALA A 72 3.92 14.68 4.36
CA ALA A 72 4.05 15.33 3.05
C ALA A 72 4.85 14.45 2.07
N THR A 73 4.67 14.66 0.77
CA THR A 73 5.51 13.99 -0.24
C THR A 73 6.93 14.53 -0.17
N CYS A 74 7.91 13.76 -0.67
CA CYS A 74 9.31 14.22 -0.69
C CYS A 74 9.44 15.56 -1.42
N TYR A 75 8.67 15.78 -2.48
CA TYR A 75 8.65 17.05 -3.22
C TYR A 75 8.22 18.26 -2.38
N ALA A 76 7.36 18.06 -1.37
CA ALA A 76 6.92 19.16 -0.49
C ALA A 76 8.07 19.80 0.30
N THR A 77 9.16 19.06 0.51
CA THR A 77 10.34 19.49 1.29
C THR A 77 11.14 20.60 0.61
N ILE A 78 11.07 20.72 -0.71
CA ILE A 78 11.81 21.74 -1.47
C ILE A 78 10.99 23.00 -1.75
N ASN A 79 9.68 22.99 -1.46
CA ASN A 79 8.79 24.14 -1.62
C ASN A 79 8.07 24.52 -0.32
N LYS A 80 6.99 23.81 0.03
CA LYS A 80 6.04 24.12 1.12
C LYS A 80 6.65 23.98 2.51
N LEU A 81 7.64 23.12 2.63
CA LEU A 81 8.39 22.84 3.86
C LEU A 81 9.85 23.29 3.74
N ARG A 82 10.16 24.17 2.77
CA ARG A 82 11.52 24.63 2.54
C ARG A 82 12.04 25.36 3.79
N GLY A 83 13.22 24.96 4.26
CA GLY A 83 13.85 25.54 5.45
C GLY A 83 13.32 24.99 6.78
N PHE A 84 12.31 24.11 6.74
CA PHE A 84 11.91 23.35 7.92
C PHE A 84 12.91 22.20 8.14
N GLU A 85 13.53 22.15 9.32
CA GLU A 85 14.40 21.03 9.70
C GLU A 85 13.66 19.95 10.49
N PHE A 86 13.74 18.71 10.00
CA PHE A 86 13.22 17.53 10.69
C PHE A 86 14.32 16.78 11.45
N ASP A 87 14.01 16.34 12.66
CA ASP A 87 14.90 15.45 13.41
C ASP A 87 14.91 14.05 12.81
N THR A 88 13.78 13.61 12.24
CA THR A 88 13.64 12.28 11.64
C THR A 88 12.69 12.32 10.45
N VAL A 89 13.09 11.66 9.36
CA VAL A 89 12.26 11.43 8.18
C VAL A 89 11.96 9.93 8.08
N ILE A 90 10.68 9.60 8.05
CA ILE A 90 10.18 8.24 7.89
C ILE A 90 9.63 8.11 6.47
N PHE A 91 10.22 7.23 5.69
CA PHE A 91 9.81 6.91 4.33
C PHE A 91 8.98 5.63 4.35
N ASP A 92 7.67 5.76 4.17
CA ASP A 92 6.77 4.63 3.97
C ASP A 92 6.69 4.27 2.49
N GLU A 93 6.40 3.00 2.18
CA GLU A 93 6.42 2.44 0.82
C GLU A 93 7.74 2.75 0.07
N ALA A 94 8.87 2.73 0.78
CA ALA A 94 10.16 3.19 0.27
C ALA A 94 10.70 2.36 -0.91
N GLY A 95 10.19 1.13 -1.09
CA GLY A 95 10.46 0.29 -2.27
C GLY A 95 9.95 0.89 -3.58
N GLN A 96 9.06 1.87 -3.53
CA GLN A 96 8.52 2.58 -4.70
C GLN A 96 9.22 3.91 -4.97
N LEU A 97 10.10 4.38 -4.07
CA LEU A 97 10.79 5.67 -4.20
C LEU A 97 12.01 5.53 -5.09
N THR A 98 12.08 6.36 -6.14
CA THR A 98 13.30 6.52 -6.92
C THR A 98 14.42 7.10 -6.06
N ILE A 99 15.67 6.82 -6.42
CA ILE A 99 16.85 7.35 -5.74
C ILE A 99 16.78 8.89 -5.59
N PRO A 100 16.47 9.70 -6.63
CA PRO A 100 16.39 11.15 -6.48
C PRO A 100 15.32 11.61 -5.49
N LEU A 101 14.13 11.00 -5.50
CA LEU A 101 13.06 11.35 -4.57
C LEU A 101 13.43 11.02 -3.12
N GLY A 102 14.07 9.85 -2.91
CA GLY A 102 14.60 9.47 -1.61
C GLY A 102 15.62 10.49 -1.08
N ILE A 103 16.58 10.90 -1.92
CA ILE A 103 17.60 11.90 -1.57
C ILE A 103 16.95 13.23 -1.20
N ILE A 104 15.96 13.70 -1.96
CA ILE A 104 15.23 14.94 -1.65
C ILE A 104 14.62 14.88 -0.24
N GLY A 105 13.97 13.78 0.11
CA GLY A 105 13.42 13.61 1.45
C GLY A 105 14.50 13.53 2.54
N MET A 106 15.66 12.92 2.25
CA MET A 106 16.75 12.81 3.22
C MET A 106 17.36 14.18 3.54
N LEU A 107 17.43 15.09 2.58
CA LEU A 107 17.93 16.46 2.80
C LEU A 107 17.07 17.26 3.78
N ALA A 108 15.82 16.85 4.03
CA ALA A 108 14.92 17.54 4.95
C ALA A 108 15.20 17.22 6.44
N GLY A 109 16.02 16.21 6.76
CA GLY A 109 16.23 15.85 8.15
C GLY A 109 17.53 15.15 8.49
N LYS A 110 17.69 14.83 9.77
CA LYS A 110 18.96 14.39 10.38
C LYS A 110 19.06 12.87 10.54
N LYS A 111 17.93 12.18 10.63
CA LYS A 111 17.82 10.72 10.79
C LYS A 111 16.79 10.16 9.82
N TYR A 112 17.02 8.97 9.29
CA TYR A 112 16.17 8.35 8.29
C TYR A 112 15.70 6.98 8.75
N ILE A 113 14.42 6.68 8.53
CA ILE A 113 13.84 5.35 8.69
C ILE A 113 13.15 5.02 7.38
N PHE A 114 13.60 3.96 6.70
CA PHE A 114 12.95 3.48 5.49
C PHE A 114 12.13 2.23 5.81
N ILE A 115 10.85 2.29 5.45
CA ILE A 115 9.87 1.21 5.60
C ILE A 115 9.41 0.86 4.19
N GLY A 116 9.57 -0.40 3.81
CA GLY A 116 9.22 -0.85 2.47
C GLY A 116 9.65 -2.29 2.23
N ASP A 117 9.43 -2.73 1.01
CA ASP A 117 9.70 -4.10 0.59
C ASP A 117 10.23 -4.10 -0.84
N HIS A 118 11.48 -4.49 -1.02
CA HIS A 118 12.14 -4.53 -2.33
C HIS A 118 11.71 -5.73 -3.18
N GLN A 119 10.94 -6.68 -2.61
CA GLN A 119 10.34 -7.79 -3.35
C GLN A 119 8.95 -7.44 -3.93
N GLN A 120 8.41 -6.26 -3.58
CA GLN A 120 7.14 -5.75 -4.11
C GLN A 120 7.36 -4.85 -5.34
N MET A 121 6.46 -3.88 -5.58
CA MET A 121 6.51 -3.03 -6.76
C MET A 121 7.74 -2.10 -6.73
N PRO A 122 8.62 -2.15 -7.74
CA PRO A 122 9.71 -1.19 -7.87
C PRO A 122 9.18 0.18 -8.34
N PRO A 123 10.02 1.23 -8.34
CA PRO A 123 9.66 2.52 -8.89
C PRO A 123 9.31 2.42 -10.38
N ILE A 124 8.29 3.16 -10.82
CA ILE A 124 7.91 3.21 -12.24
C ILE A 124 8.87 4.15 -12.97
N ILE A 125 9.73 3.58 -13.81
CA ILE A 125 10.71 4.33 -14.60
C ILE A 125 10.47 4.06 -16.08
N GLN A 126 10.07 5.10 -16.81
CA GLN A 126 9.73 5.00 -18.24
C GLN A 126 10.97 5.06 -19.14
N ALA A 127 12.01 5.77 -18.69
CA ALA A 127 13.24 5.94 -19.45
C ALA A 127 14.10 4.68 -19.39
N LYS A 128 14.77 4.36 -20.50
CA LYS A 128 15.84 3.35 -20.50
C LYS A 128 17.10 3.98 -19.94
N HIS A 129 17.63 3.41 -18.87
CA HIS A 129 18.90 3.85 -18.28
C HIS A 129 20.02 2.87 -18.63
N ALA A 130 21.18 3.39 -19.02
CA ALA A 130 22.37 2.57 -19.22
C ALA A 130 22.86 1.96 -17.90
N ASN A 131 22.78 2.74 -16.81
CA ASN A 131 23.01 2.24 -15.46
C ASN A 131 21.71 1.68 -14.88
N LYS A 132 21.67 0.35 -14.70
CA LYS A 132 20.53 -0.36 -14.09
C LYS A 132 20.36 -0.07 -12.60
N GLU A 133 21.37 0.42 -11.90
CA GLU A 133 21.20 0.82 -10.48
C GLU A 133 20.20 1.96 -10.34
N LEU A 134 20.10 2.83 -11.36
CA LEU A 134 19.11 3.91 -11.38
C LEU A 134 17.67 3.40 -11.52
N THR A 135 17.47 2.11 -11.83
CA THR A 135 16.14 1.51 -11.84
C THR A 135 15.73 0.93 -10.49
N LYS A 136 16.65 0.87 -9.52
CA LYS A 136 16.35 0.43 -8.15
C LYS A 136 15.69 1.54 -7.36
N SER A 137 14.99 1.15 -6.29
CA SER A 137 14.56 2.10 -5.29
C SER A 137 15.71 2.53 -4.39
N ILE A 138 15.56 3.68 -3.71
CA ILE A 138 16.50 4.07 -2.64
C ILE A 138 16.56 3.00 -1.54
N PHE A 139 15.43 2.37 -1.23
CA PHE A 139 15.33 1.32 -0.22
C PHE A 139 16.15 0.10 -0.59
N GLU A 140 15.97 -0.42 -1.81
CA GLU A 140 16.72 -1.57 -2.32
C GLU A 140 18.22 -1.31 -2.31
N LEU A 141 18.64 -0.13 -2.81
CA LEU A 141 20.04 0.27 -2.83
C LEU A 141 20.67 0.31 -1.42
N LEU A 142 19.96 0.87 -0.43
CA LEU A 142 20.43 0.94 0.95
C LEU A 142 20.41 -0.42 1.65
N PHE A 143 19.39 -1.23 1.38
CA PHE A 143 19.23 -2.56 1.96
C PHE A 143 20.36 -3.52 1.53
N GLU A 144 20.85 -3.39 0.29
CA GLU A 144 22.02 -4.12 -0.21
C GLU A 144 23.33 -3.73 0.50
N LYS A 145 23.43 -2.51 1.03
CA LYS A 145 24.61 -2.04 1.78
C LYS A 145 24.53 -2.35 3.27
N ASN A 146 23.34 -2.29 3.84
CA ASN A 146 23.09 -2.57 5.25
C ASN A 146 21.75 -3.33 5.38
N PRO A 147 21.77 -4.59 5.85
CA PRO A 147 20.54 -5.36 5.98
C PRO A 147 19.61 -4.70 6.99
N GLY A 148 18.35 -4.54 6.59
CA GLY A 148 17.30 -4.03 7.46
C GLY A 148 16.74 -5.10 8.41
N THR A 149 15.82 -4.69 9.27
CA THR A 149 15.03 -5.62 10.09
C THR A 149 13.80 -6.07 9.31
N MET A 150 13.64 -7.37 9.07
CA MET A 150 12.45 -7.94 8.44
C MET A 150 11.35 -8.14 9.49
N LEU A 151 10.16 -7.60 9.22
CA LEU A 151 8.95 -7.94 9.97
C LEU A 151 8.36 -9.23 9.36
N ASN A 152 8.60 -10.35 10.00
CA ASN A 152 8.38 -11.67 9.43
C ASN A 152 7.00 -12.29 9.77
N ILE A 153 6.13 -11.59 10.49
CA ILE A 153 4.78 -12.05 10.81
C ILE A 153 3.76 -11.26 9.97
N THR A 154 2.96 -11.94 9.13
CA THR A 154 1.85 -11.36 8.39
C THR A 154 0.52 -11.57 9.10
N TYR A 155 -0.24 -10.49 9.24
CA TYR A 155 -1.59 -10.49 9.83
C TYR A 155 -2.69 -10.44 8.75
N ARG A 156 -2.33 -10.62 7.47
CA ARG A 156 -3.28 -10.51 6.34
C ARG A 156 -3.63 -11.86 5.73
N MET A 157 -2.62 -12.70 5.51
CA MET A 157 -2.77 -13.94 4.73
C MET A 157 -2.88 -15.13 5.67
N ASN A 158 -3.83 -16.02 5.40
CA ASN A 158 -3.82 -17.35 6.01
C ASN A 158 -2.61 -18.18 5.53
N SER A 159 -2.37 -19.32 6.17
CA SER A 159 -1.17 -20.12 5.92
C SER A 159 -1.10 -20.65 4.49
N ALA A 160 -2.24 -21.01 3.90
CA ALA A 160 -2.32 -21.53 2.54
C ALA A 160 -1.94 -20.48 1.49
N ILE A 161 -2.48 -19.26 1.60
CA ILE A 161 -2.15 -18.13 0.71
C ILE A 161 -0.70 -17.69 0.92
N ASN A 162 -0.25 -17.60 2.17
CA ASN A 162 1.10 -17.13 2.51
C ASN A 162 2.21 -18.09 2.05
N ARG A 163 1.90 -19.38 1.87
CA ARG A 163 2.89 -20.41 1.48
C ARG A 163 3.67 -20.04 0.23
N PHE A 164 2.98 -19.58 -0.81
CA PHE A 164 3.62 -19.21 -2.08
C PHE A 164 4.53 -17.98 -1.96
N PRO A 165 4.06 -16.79 -1.52
CA PRO A 165 4.91 -15.62 -1.42
C PRO A 165 6.07 -15.83 -0.43
N SER A 166 5.82 -16.49 0.70
CA SER A 166 6.86 -16.80 1.70
C SER A 166 7.99 -17.63 1.08
N LYS A 167 7.66 -18.73 0.37
CA LYS A 167 8.65 -19.55 -0.32
C LYS A 167 9.36 -18.81 -1.45
N LYS A 168 8.61 -18.05 -2.26
CA LYS A 168 9.12 -17.48 -3.51
C LYS A 168 9.99 -16.24 -3.31
N PHE A 169 9.65 -15.39 -2.34
CA PHE A 169 10.27 -14.07 -2.17
C PHE A 169 10.99 -13.91 -0.83
N TYR A 170 10.66 -14.73 0.17
CA TYR A 170 11.14 -14.54 1.54
C TYR A 170 11.78 -15.79 2.17
N ASN A 171 12.26 -16.75 1.36
CA ASN A 171 12.97 -17.93 1.87
C ASN A 171 12.24 -18.69 3.00
N ASN A 172 10.90 -18.73 2.96
CA ASN A 172 10.01 -19.29 3.97
C ASN A 172 10.05 -18.60 5.36
N THR A 173 10.60 -17.40 5.49
CA THR A 173 10.66 -16.69 6.79
C THR A 173 9.39 -15.91 7.11
N LEU A 174 8.55 -15.61 6.12
CA LEU A 174 7.26 -14.92 6.31
C LEU A 174 6.21 -15.90 6.83
N ILE A 175 5.67 -15.67 8.03
CA ILE A 175 4.79 -16.58 8.75
C ILE A 175 3.44 -15.89 9.02
N SER A 176 2.33 -16.60 8.86
CA SER A 176 1.00 -16.10 9.21
C SER A 176 0.81 -16.04 10.72
N ALA A 177 0.29 -14.91 11.23
CA ALA A 177 -0.06 -14.79 12.63
C ALA A 177 -1.13 -15.82 13.03
N PRO A 178 -1.12 -16.34 14.28
CA PRO A 178 -2.11 -17.32 14.72
C PRO A 178 -3.56 -16.88 14.52
N SER A 179 -3.83 -15.58 14.62
CA SER A 179 -5.17 -14.99 14.42
C SER A 179 -5.73 -15.14 13.01
N VAL A 180 -4.88 -15.35 11.99
CA VAL A 180 -5.30 -15.46 10.59
C VAL A 180 -4.86 -16.76 9.93
N ALA A 181 -3.99 -17.54 10.57
CA ALA A 181 -3.35 -18.72 10.01
C ALA A 181 -4.34 -19.74 9.41
N ASN A 182 -5.52 -19.88 10.03
CA ASN A 182 -6.60 -20.78 9.61
C ASN A 182 -7.85 -20.03 9.15
N SER A 183 -7.76 -18.73 8.86
CA SER A 183 -8.90 -17.95 8.39
C SER A 183 -9.33 -18.46 7.02
N LEU A 184 -10.59 -18.87 6.90
CA LEU A 184 -11.22 -19.29 5.65
C LEU A 184 -12.33 -18.32 5.27
N ILE A 185 -12.68 -18.31 3.99
CA ILE A 185 -13.85 -17.56 3.52
C ILE A 185 -15.12 -18.22 4.09
N SER A 186 -16.09 -17.39 4.49
CA SER A 186 -17.38 -17.86 5.03
C SER A 186 -18.50 -17.46 4.10
N TYR A 187 -19.45 -18.37 3.87
CA TYR A 187 -20.63 -18.13 3.05
C TYR A 187 -21.90 -18.21 3.89
N LYS A 188 -22.92 -17.42 3.53
CA LYS A 188 -24.26 -17.49 4.12
C LYS A 188 -25.04 -18.68 3.56
N THR A 189 -24.77 -19.09 2.32
CA THR A 189 -25.41 -20.25 1.65
C THR A 189 -24.39 -21.03 0.80
N LEU A 190 -24.77 -22.24 0.37
CA LEU A 190 -23.89 -23.07 -0.47
C LEU A 190 -23.88 -22.60 -1.94
N PRO A 191 -22.71 -22.62 -2.61
CA PRO A 191 -22.60 -22.29 -4.03
C PRO A 191 -23.40 -23.27 -4.89
N GLN A 192 -24.17 -22.73 -5.84
CA GLN A 192 -24.88 -23.47 -6.87
C GLN A 192 -24.01 -23.64 -8.11
N LYS A 193 -23.17 -22.64 -8.41
CA LYS A 193 -22.17 -22.67 -9.49
C LYS A 193 -20.76 -22.72 -8.92
N PHE A 194 -19.81 -23.18 -9.73
CA PHE A 194 -18.38 -23.14 -9.38
C PHE A 194 -18.02 -23.84 -8.06
N LYS A 195 -18.77 -24.87 -7.63
CA LYS A 195 -18.58 -25.56 -6.34
C LYS A 195 -17.13 -25.93 -6.05
N ASN A 196 -16.44 -26.52 -7.03
CA ASN A 196 -15.04 -26.92 -6.90
C ASN A 196 -14.07 -25.74 -6.73
N ILE A 197 -14.43 -24.56 -7.25
CA ILE A 197 -13.62 -23.33 -7.15
C ILE A 197 -13.90 -22.60 -5.84
N LEU A 198 -15.15 -22.66 -5.38
CA LEU A 198 -15.62 -21.95 -4.19
C LEU A 198 -15.55 -22.80 -2.92
N GLU A 199 -14.89 -23.95 -2.93
CA GLU A 199 -14.69 -24.76 -1.71
C GLU A 199 -13.90 -23.96 -0.64
N PRO A 200 -14.46 -23.64 0.54
CA PRO A 200 -13.80 -22.77 1.52
C PRO A 200 -12.43 -23.25 1.98
N GLU A 201 -12.20 -24.56 2.02
CA GLU A 201 -10.92 -25.15 2.40
C GLU A 201 -9.81 -24.85 1.36
N ASN A 202 -10.19 -24.53 0.13
CA ASN A 202 -9.27 -24.20 -0.95
C ASN A 202 -9.04 -22.68 -1.05
N SER A 203 -8.16 -22.15 -0.20
CA SER A 203 -7.84 -20.71 -0.21
C SER A 203 -7.08 -20.23 -1.46
N THR A 204 -6.54 -21.15 -2.26
CA THR A 204 -5.83 -20.84 -3.50
C THR A 204 -6.30 -21.80 -4.61
N VAL A 205 -7.00 -21.26 -5.61
CA VAL A 205 -7.47 -22.03 -6.76
C VAL A 205 -6.90 -21.44 -8.03
N PHE A 206 -6.25 -22.29 -8.84
CA PHE A 206 -5.79 -21.93 -10.18
C PHE A 206 -6.74 -22.56 -11.21
N ILE A 207 -7.27 -21.74 -12.10
CA ILE A 207 -8.19 -22.19 -13.15
C ILE A 207 -7.49 -22.00 -14.49
N ASP A 208 -7.13 -23.11 -15.14
CA ASP A 208 -6.63 -23.07 -16.51
C ASP A 208 -7.82 -22.93 -17.47
N LEU A 209 -7.97 -21.74 -18.06
CA LEU A 209 -9.04 -21.42 -18.98
C LEU A 209 -8.52 -21.47 -20.42
N LYS A 210 -9.31 -22.08 -21.31
CA LYS A 210 -9.08 -21.96 -22.75
C LYS A 210 -9.62 -20.62 -23.22
N HIS A 211 -8.75 -19.79 -23.77
CA HIS A 211 -9.08 -18.48 -24.33
C HIS A 211 -8.18 -18.18 -25.53
N GLU A 212 -8.72 -17.43 -26.49
CA GLU A 212 -8.04 -17.08 -27.74
C GLU A 212 -7.50 -15.64 -27.69
N ASN A 213 -6.49 -15.32 -28.51
CA ASN A 213 -5.97 -13.96 -28.70
C ASN A 213 -5.51 -13.25 -27.40
N ARG A 214 -4.55 -13.88 -26.70
CA ARG A 214 -3.94 -13.52 -25.40
C ARG A 214 -3.19 -12.18 -25.36
N SER A 215 -3.87 -11.07 -25.62
CA SER A 215 -3.28 -9.73 -25.63
C SER A 215 -3.56 -8.99 -24.33
N ILE A 216 -4.35 -7.92 -24.40
CA ILE A 216 -4.67 -7.02 -23.28
C ILE A 216 -6.06 -7.28 -22.69
N ARG A 217 -6.82 -8.21 -23.28
CA ARG A 217 -8.18 -8.61 -22.88
C ARG A 217 -8.48 -10.06 -23.30
N SER A 218 -9.29 -10.75 -22.50
CA SER A 218 -9.93 -12.03 -22.85
C SER A 218 -11.42 -11.95 -22.48
N PRO A 219 -12.34 -12.01 -23.47
CA PRO A 219 -13.77 -12.09 -23.23
C PRO A 219 -14.20 -13.33 -22.43
N GLU A 220 -13.53 -14.45 -22.62
CA GLU A 220 -13.80 -15.73 -21.97
C GLU A 220 -13.52 -15.65 -20.47
N GLU A 221 -12.31 -15.19 -20.10
CA GLU A 221 -11.96 -14.92 -18.71
C GLU A 221 -12.91 -13.89 -18.09
N ALA A 222 -13.19 -12.80 -18.81
CA ALA A 222 -14.03 -11.74 -18.28
C ALA A 222 -15.46 -12.23 -17.99
N LYS A 223 -16.00 -13.14 -18.81
CA LYS A 223 -17.31 -13.76 -18.56
C LYS A 223 -17.29 -14.60 -17.29
N ILE A 224 -16.31 -15.50 -17.17
CA ILE A 224 -16.21 -16.44 -16.04
C ILE A 224 -15.97 -15.68 -14.72
N ILE A 225 -15.09 -14.68 -14.72
CA ILE A 225 -14.82 -13.85 -13.53
C ILE A 225 -16.08 -13.08 -13.11
N SER A 226 -16.82 -12.49 -14.04
CA SER A 226 -18.08 -11.80 -13.71
C SER A 226 -19.12 -12.75 -13.13
N GLU A 227 -19.25 -13.97 -13.65
CA GLU A 227 -20.15 -14.99 -13.12
C GLU A 227 -19.71 -15.48 -11.72
N LEU A 228 -18.41 -15.66 -11.49
CA LEU A 228 -17.86 -16.05 -10.20
C LEU A 228 -18.11 -14.98 -9.12
N VAL A 229 -17.91 -13.69 -9.46
CA VAL A 229 -18.21 -12.57 -8.55
C VAL A 229 -19.71 -12.51 -8.22
N LYS A 230 -20.59 -12.70 -9.21
CA LYS A 230 -22.03 -12.77 -8.96
C LYS A 230 -22.40 -13.94 -8.03
N GLU A 231 -21.77 -15.09 -8.21
CA GLU A 231 -21.99 -16.24 -7.34
C GLU A 231 -21.53 -15.97 -5.90
N LEU A 232 -20.34 -15.39 -5.69
CA LEU A 232 -19.83 -15.00 -4.36
C LEU A 232 -20.79 -14.06 -3.63
N ILE A 233 -21.33 -13.07 -4.32
CA ILE A 233 -22.31 -12.14 -3.74
C ILE A 233 -23.62 -12.87 -3.42
N ASN A 234 -24.11 -13.73 -4.32
CA ASN A 234 -25.33 -14.51 -4.10
C ASN A 234 -25.23 -15.44 -2.88
N ILE A 235 -24.04 -15.99 -2.61
CA ILE A 235 -23.79 -16.82 -1.43
C ILE A 235 -23.44 -16.01 -0.17
N GLY A 236 -23.52 -14.69 -0.26
CA GLY A 236 -23.52 -13.80 0.90
C GLY A 236 -22.19 -13.14 1.25
N VAL A 237 -21.20 -13.18 0.36
CA VAL A 237 -19.95 -12.42 0.51
C VAL A 237 -20.22 -10.95 0.17
N GLU A 238 -19.82 -10.05 1.06
CA GLU A 238 -20.07 -8.62 0.88
C GLU A 238 -19.19 -8.06 -0.25
N THR A 239 -19.73 -7.12 -1.03
CA THR A 239 -19.03 -6.58 -2.21
C THR A 239 -17.70 -5.89 -1.88
N ASN A 240 -17.57 -5.34 -0.68
CA ASN A 240 -16.34 -4.71 -0.19
C ASN A 240 -15.26 -5.73 0.25
N GLU A 241 -15.58 -7.01 0.34
CA GLU A 241 -14.65 -8.11 0.62
C GLU A 241 -14.10 -8.74 -0.66
N ILE A 242 -14.59 -8.34 -1.83
CA ILE A 242 -14.20 -8.90 -3.13
C ILE A 242 -13.36 -7.89 -3.91
N ALA A 243 -12.16 -8.28 -4.31
CA ALA A 243 -11.31 -7.51 -5.21
C ALA A 243 -10.94 -8.33 -6.46
N VAL A 244 -11.17 -7.77 -7.65
CA VAL A 244 -10.73 -8.34 -8.92
C VAL A 244 -9.53 -7.56 -9.44
N ILE A 245 -8.42 -8.25 -9.63
CA ILE A 245 -7.15 -7.66 -10.09
C ILE A 245 -6.84 -8.18 -11.49
N ALA A 246 -6.54 -7.27 -12.42
CA ALA A 246 -6.09 -7.60 -13.77
C ALA A 246 -4.88 -6.73 -14.14
N PRO A 247 -3.82 -7.28 -14.79
CA PRO A 247 -2.64 -6.50 -15.19
C PRO A 247 -2.97 -5.38 -16.18
N TYR A 248 -3.96 -5.61 -17.06
CA TYR A 248 -4.36 -4.66 -18.08
C TYR A 248 -5.66 -3.95 -17.70
N ARG A 249 -5.63 -2.60 -17.74
CA ARG A 249 -6.83 -1.76 -17.54
C ARG A 249 -7.95 -2.11 -18.51
N ALA A 250 -7.63 -2.54 -19.73
CA ALA A 250 -8.61 -2.96 -20.73
C ALA A 250 -9.40 -4.20 -20.27
N GLN A 251 -8.74 -5.18 -19.65
CA GLN A 251 -9.39 -6.36 -19.08
C GLN A 251 -10.27 -6.01 -17.88
N GLY A 252 -9.79 -5.14 -16.98
CA GLY A 252 -10.60 -4.65 -15.85
C GLY A 252 -11.89 -3.96 -16.31
N ARG A 253 -11.84 -3.12 -17.36
CA ARG A 253 -13.05 -2.52 -17.96
C ARG A 253 -13.98 -3.55 -18.57
N LEU A 254 -13.44 -4.60 -19.19
CA LEU A 254 -14.24 -5.66 -19.81
C LEU A 254 -14.99 -6.49 -18.76
N ILE A 255 -14.32 -6.86 -17.67
CA ILE A 255 -14.94 -7.54 -16.52
C ILE A 255 -16.06 -6.68 -15.93
N LYS A 256 -15.80 -5.38 -15.72
CA LYS A 256 -16.82 -4.46 -15.21
C LYS A 256 -18.05 -4.38 -16.13
N LYS A 257 -17.83 -4.29 -17.46
CA LYS A 257 -18.91 -4.27 -18.44
C LYS A 257 -19.74 -5.56 -18.43
N ASN A 258 -19.10 -6.72 -18.29
CA ASN A 258 -19.79 -8.01 -18.21
C ASN A 258 -20.54 -8.20 -16.89
N TYR A 259 -20.04 -7.64 -15.79
CA TYR A 259 -20.73 -7.66 -14.50
C TYR A 259 -22.01 -6.80 -14.53
N SER A 260 -21.96 -5.63 -15.17
CA SER A 260 -23.11 -4.71 -15.32
C SER A 260 -24.17 -5.18 -16.32
N ARG A 261 -23.94 -6.28 -17.04
CA ARG A 261 -24.92 -6.94 -17.91
C ARG A 261 -25.66 -8.01 -17.12
#